data_AF-A0A0C2GAZ5-F1
#
_entry.id   AF-A0A0C2GAZ5-F1
#
_cell.length_a   1.000
_cell.length_b   1.000
_cell.length_c   1.000
_cell.angle_alpha   90.00
_cell.angle_beta   90.00
_cell.angle_gamma   90.00
#
_symmetry.space_group_name_H-M   'P 1'
#
loop_
_entity.id
_entity.type
_entity.pdbx_description
1 polymer ?
#
loop_
_entity_poly.entity_id
_entity_poly.type
_entity_poly.pdbx_seq_one_letter_code
_entity_poly.pdbx_strand_id
1 'polypeptide(L)'
;MRVLLLTLLLVVCVSVSGGFFGKLGDITMNKFEKVKRKLRPIKRVQIHEEGDTIEEINQKSGVDEYLFQSDIVLTEEQADEMEKDIDDVISGNPRRRRQAFKDRRYPGTLWQNGVNYYFDYNANEKLRSVFKKGANAWQTNTCINFKEDSQATDKIRVFYEKGCWSLVGRRGGKQDLSLGKECDAVATATHELGHALGFYHTMARHDRDKYITINIHNIQQHDVVI
;
A
#
# COMPACT_ATOMS: atom_id res chain seq x y z
N MET A 1 29.98 41.29 19.42
CA MET A 1 28.95 40.86 20.40
C MET A 1 28.59 39.42 20.05
N ARG A 2 29.20 38.35 20.59
CA ARG A 2 29.25 37.89 22.00
C ARG A 2 27.87 37.90 22.66
N VAL A 3 27.27 36.72 22.87
CA VAL A 3 26.78 36.09 24.13
C VAL A 3 26.40 34.63 23.77
N LEU A 4 27.13 33.57 24.12
CA LEU A 4 27.14 32.80 25.39
C LEU A 4 25.86 31.98 25.70
N LEU A 5 25.97 30.65 25.67
CA LEU A 5 25.37 29.70 26.65
C LEU A 5 26.02 28.31 26.39
N LEU A 6 27.17 27.99 26.98
CA LEU A 6 27.40 27.44 28.32
C LEU A 6 26.66 26.12 28.61
N THR A 7 27.48 25.07 28.66
CA THR A 7 27.32 23.77 29.29
C THR A 7 26.69 23.80 30.69
N LEU A 8 25.71 22.92 30.93
CA LEU A 8 25.33 22.41 32.26
C LEU A 8 24.77 20.99 32.04
N LEU A 9 25.56 19.91 32.11
CA LEU A 9 25.86 19.15 33.33
C LEU A 9 24.66 19.08 34.29
N LEU A 10 23.72 18.17 34.00
CA LEU A 10 22.93 17.51 35.04
C LEU A 10 23.49 16.10 35.23
N VAL A 11 24.50 16.07 36.11
CA VAL A 11 24.98 14.90 36.82
C VAL A 11 23.82 14.36 37.63
N VAL A 12 23.20 13.25 37.21
CA VAL A 12 22.47 12.41 38.15
C VAL A 12 23.54 11.65 38.93
N CYS A 13 23.90 12.26 40.06
CA CYS A 13 24.81 11.69 41.05
C CYS A 13 24.04 10.58 41.79
N VAL A 14 24.03 9.37 41.24
CA VAL A 14 23.84 8.17 42.06
C VAL A 14 25.24 7.67 42.38
N SER A 15 25.77 8.17 43.50
CA SER A 15 26.96 7.66 44.15
C SER A 15 26.67 6.24 44.67
N VAL A 16 26.91 5.24 43.82
CA VAL A 16 27.13 3.86 44.26
C VAL A 16 28.58 3.53 43.98
N SER A 17 29.34 3.54 45.06
CA SER A 17 30.72 3.09 45.18
C SER A 17 30.95 1.75 44.46
N GLY A 18 31.94 1.72 43.57
CA GLY A 18 32.77 0.54 43.30
C GLY A 18 32.23 -0.47 42.28
N GLY A 19 32.78 -0.42 41.07
CA GLY A 19 33.31 -1.63 40.42
C GLY A 19 32.47 -2.35 39.35
N PHE A 20 31.15 -2.15 39.26
CA PHE A 20 30.32 -2.98 38.36
C PHE A 20 29.97 -2.34 37.00
N PHE A 21 29.81 -1.01 36.92
CA PHE A 21 29.36 -0.34 35.68
C PHE A 21 30.48 0.02 34.68
N GLY A 22 31.71 0.28 35.14
CA GLY A 22 32.81 0.66 34.24
C GLY A 22 33.24 -0.46 33.29
N LYS A 23 33.37 -1.69 33.80
CA LYS A 23 33.71 -2.85 32.96
C LYS A 23 32.57 -3.26 32.02
N LEU A 24 31.31 -3.11 32.44
CA LEU A 24 30.16 -3.49 31.61
C LEU A 24 29.97 -2.53 30.44
N GLY A 25 30.19 -1.22 30.64
CA GLY A 25 30.19 -0.19 29.59
C GLY A 25 31.31 -0.40 28.57
N ASP A 26 32.54 -0.65 29.01
CA ASP A 26 33.67 -0.88 28.10
C ASP A 26 33.60 -2.20 27.33
N ILE A 27 33.07 -3.27 27.96
CA ILE A 27 32.88 -4.57 27.31
C ILE A 27 31.75 -4.49 26.27
N THR A 28 30.64 -3.81 26.58
CA THR A 28 29.52 -3.65 25.63
C THR A 28 29.89 -2.75 24.46
N MET A 29 30.56 -1.61 24.68
CA MET A 29 31.05 -0.75 23.59
C MET A 29 32.07 -1.47 22.70
N ASN A 30 33.04 -2.19 23.26
CA ASN A 30 34.04 -2.93 22.46
C ASN A 30 33.41 -4.07 21.66
N LYS A 31 32.38 -4.72 22.19
CA LYS A 31 31.63 -5.76 21.46
C LYS A 31 30.77 -5.15 20.36
N PHE A 32 30.14 -4.01 20.61
CA PHE A 32 29.33 -3.27 19.64
C PHE A 32 30.18 -2.73 18.47
N GLU A 33 31.38 -2.21 18.75
CA GLU A 33 32.32 -1.77 17.72
C GLU A 33 32.89 -2.94 16.90
N LYS A 34 33.13 -4.09 17.54
CA LYS A 34 33.44 -5.34 16.81
C LYS A 34 32.30 -5.79 15.90
N VAL A 35 31.04 -5.59 16.30
CA VAL A 35 29.86 -5.91 15.48
C VAL A 35 29.73 -4.91 14.33
N LYS A 36 29.82 -3.60 14.58
CA LYS A 36 29.80 -2.56 13.52
C LYS A 36 30.87 -2.79 12.46
N ARG A 37 32.09 -3.17 12.85
CA ARG A 37 33.17 -3.52 11.90
C ARG A 37 32.89 -4.76 11.05
N LYS A 38 31.98 -5.63 11.48
CA LYS A 38 31.52 -6.80 10.73
C LYS A 38 30.25 -6.53 9.92
N LEU A 39 29.51 -5.45 10.21
CA LEU A 39 28.40 -5.02 9.40
C LEU A 39 28.95 -4.56 8.05
N ARG A 40 28.48 -5.21 6.98
CA ARG A 40 28.79 -4.78 5.63
C ARG A 40 27.98 -3.51 5.36
N PRO A 41 28.58 -2.42 4.84
CA PRO A 41 27.81 -1.27 4.42
C PRO A 41 26.83 -1.71 3.34
N ILE A 42 25.54 -1.41 3.55
CA ILE A 42 24.51 -1.62 2.53
C ILE A 42 24.90 -0.72 1.36
N LYS A 43 25.35 -1.34 0.26
CA LYS A 43 25.99 -0.61 -0.84
C LYS A 43 25.02 0.26 -1.63
N ARG A 44 23.72 -0.06 -1.61
CA ARG A 44 22.61 0.74 -2.15
C ARG A 44 21.33 0.33 -1.43
N VAL A 45 20.68 1.28 -0.77
CA VAL A 45 19.22 1.28 -0.68
C VAL A 45 18.80 2.07 -1.91
N GLN A 46 18.12 1.45 -2.87
CA GLN A 46 17.45 2.23 -3.90
C GLN A 46 16.26 2.86 -3.21
N ILE A 47 16.42 4.08 -2.70
CA ILE A 47 15.31 4.86 -2.18
C ILE A 47 14.66 5.48 -3.41
N HIS A 48 13.46 5.02 -3.72
CA HIS A 48 12.63 5.57 -4.77
C HIS A 48 12.14 6.98 -4.37
N GLU A 49 12.07 7.91 -5.33
CA GLU A 49 11.77 9.32 -5.04
C GLU A 49 10.33 9.48 -4.53
N GLU A 50 9.38 8.85 -5.23
CA GLU A 50 7.96 8.78 -4.87
C GLU A 50 7.73 7.75 -3.75
N GLY A 51 8.51 6.68 -3.64
CA GLY A 51 8.52 5.79 -2.47
C GLY A 51 8.63 4.32 -2.81
N ASP A 52 8.74 3.49 -1.77
CA ASP A 52 8.91 2.04 -1.91
C ASP A 52 7.58 1.27 -1.78
N THR A 53 6.55 1.91 -1.20
CA THR A 53 5.19 1.36 -1.07
C THR A 53 4.19 2.13 -1.94
N ILE A 54 3.07 1.49 -2.28
CA ILE A 54 1.98 2.15 -3.04
C ILE A 54 1.47 3.38 -2.29
N GLU A 55 1.30 3.26 -0.96
CA GLU A 55 0.90 4.36 -0.08
C GLU A 55 1.86 5.56 -0.16
N GLU A 56 3.17 5.32 -0.03
CA GLU A 56 4.16 6.40 -0.16
C GLU A 56 4.14 7.03 -1.55
N ILE A 57 4.08 6.21 -2.61
CA ILE A 57 4.04 6.69 -4.00
C ILE A 57 2.81 7.58 -4.23
N ASN A 58 1.64 7.16 -3.75
CA ASN A 58 0.38 7.90 -3.93
C ASN A 58 0.35 9.18 -3.10
N GLN A 59 0.90 9.14 -1.88
CA GLN A 59 1.06 10.30 -1.02
C GLN A 59 1.98 11.34 -1.65
N LYS A 60 3.17 10.95 -2.11
CA LYS A 60 4.12 11.89 -2.73
C LYS A 60 3.67 12.38 -4.10
N SER A 61 2.89 11.57 -4.82
CA SER A 61 2.23 11.97 -6.06
C SER A 61 1.06 12.95 -5.85
N GLY A 62 0.56 13.08 -4.60
CA GLY A 62 -0.54 13.96 -4.22
C GLY A 62 -1.91 13.47 -4.69
N VAL A 63 -2.10 12.15 -4.74
CA VAL A 63 -3.37 11.51 -5.13
C VAL A 63 -4.04 10.73 -3.99
N ASP A 64 -3.32 10.48 -2.90
CA ASP A 64 -3.78 9.72 -1.73
C ASP A 64 -5.07 10.26 -1.10
N GLU A 65 -5.24 11.59 -1.03
CA GLU A 65 -6.44 12.22 -0.47
C GLU A 65 -7.74 11.85 -1.22
N TYR A 66 -7.64 11.39 -2.48
CA TYR A 66 -8.77 10.99 -3.31
C TYR A 66 -8.97 9.47 -3.36
N LEU A 67 -8.11 8.70 -2.69
CA LEU A 67 -8.06 7.25 -2.79
C LEU A 67 -8.43 6.62 -1.45
N PHE A 68 -9.39 5.71 -1.49
CA PHE A 68 -9.73 4.91 -0.34
C PHE A 68 -8.62 3.91 -0.04
N GLN A 69 -8.17 3.84 1.21
CA GLN A 69 -7.04 3.00 1.61
C GLN A 69 -5.81 3.18 0.72
N SER A 70 -5.59 4.43 0.30
CA SER A 70 -4.43 4.91 -0.45
C SER A 70 -4.37 4.53 -1.93
N ASP A 71 -5.07 3.51 -2.44
CA ASP A 71 -4.98 3.07 -3.84
C ASP A 71 -6.31 2.62 -4.51
N ILE A 72 -7.44 2.75 -3.81
CA ILE A 72 -8.74 2.37 -4.36
C ILE A 72 -9.55 3.60 -4.76
N VAL A 73 -9.94 3.68 -6.03
CA VAL A 73 -10.96 4.63 -6.48
C VAL A 73 -12.34 4.00 -6.24
N LEU A 74 -13.09 4.57 -5.30
CA LEU A 74 -14.49 4.19 -5.04
C LEU A 74 -15.44 4.92 -5.97
N THR A 75 -16.47 4.22 -6.44
CA THR A 75 -17.68 4.88 -6.95
C THR A 75 -18.53 5.43 -5.80
N GLU A 76 -19.41 6.38 -6.09
CA GLU A 76 -20.35 6.95 -5.10
C GLU A 76 -21.13 5.84 -4.35
N GLU A 77 -21.69 4.86 -5.06
CA GLU A 77 -22.39 3.73 -4.45
C GLU A 77 -21.47 2.90 -3.52
N GLN A 78 -20.19 2.73 -3.88
CA GLN A 78 -19.24 2.02 -3.02
C GLN A 78 -18.84 2.88 -1.81
N ALA A 79 -18.71 4.19 -1.96
CA ALA A 79 -18.44 5.10 -0.85
C ALA A 79 -19.59 5.09 0.17
N ASP A 80 -20.84 5.16 -0.30
CA ASP A 80 -22.04 5.08 0.55
C ASP A 80 -22.12 3.73 1.31
N GLU A 81 -21.74 2.63 0.65
CA GLU A 81 -21.69 1.31 1.30
C GLU A 81 -20.59 1.27 2.37
N MET A 82 -19.43 1.87 2.12
CA MET A 82 -18.34 1.94 3.09
C MET A 82 -18.72 2.80 4.30
N GLU A 83 -19.35 3.95 4.08
CA GLU A 83 -19.83 4.85 5.14
C GLU A 83 -20.83 4.13 6.05
N LYS A 84 -21.86 3.50 5.47
CA LYS A 84 -22.86 2.73 6.25
C LYS A 84 -22.21 1.62 7.06
N ASP A 85 -21.25 0.92 6.48
CA ASP A 85 -20.59 -0.13 7.21
C ASP A 85 -19.64 0.40 8.30
N ILE A 86 -19.12 1.63 8.20
CA ILE A 86 -18.37 2.30 9.27
C ILE A 86 -19.32 2.66 10.41
N ASP A 87 -20.46 3.26 10.10
CA ASP A 87 -21.49 3.63 11.08
C ASP A 87 -22.01 2.42 11.85
N ASP A 88 -22.20 1.28 11.16
CA ASP A 88 -22.57 0.01 11.78
C ASP A 88 -21.53 -0.40 12.83
N VAL A 89 -20.23 -0.31 12.50
CA VAL A 89 -19.13 -0.69 13.40
C VAL A 89 -19.03 0.25 14.59
N ILE A 90 -19.18 1.55 14.38
CA ILE A 90 -19.21 2.55 15.45
C ILE A 90 -20.40 2.29 16.40
N SER A 91 -21.52 1.83 15.85
CA SER A 91 -22.71 1.44 16.59
C SER A 91 -22.59 0.09 17.31
N GLY A 92 -21.44 -0.58 17.23
CA GLY A 92 -21.17 -1.86 17.90
C GLY A 92 -21.60 -3.10 17.11
N ASN A 93 -22.05 -2.95 15.85
CA ASN A 93 -22.34 -4.08 14.99
C ASN A 93 -21.03 -4.69 14.44
N PRO A 94 -21.02 -6.01 14.14
CA PRO A 94 -19.85 -6.65 13.55
C PRO A 94 -19.56 -6.12 12.15
N ARG A 95 -18.28 -6.00 11.80
CA ARG A 95 -17.85 -5.65 10.44
C ARG A 95 -18.42 -6.61 9.41
N ARG A 96 -18.89 -6.07 8.28
CA ARG A 96 -19.33 -6.88 7.13
C ARG A 96 -18.15 -7.52 6.41
N ARG A 97 -18.37 -8.65 5.75
CA ARG A 97 -17.34 -9.34 4.96
C ARG A 97 -16.99 -8.54 3.71
N ARG A 98 -15.76 -8.00 3.63
CA ARG A 98 -15.31 -7.15 2.51
C ARG A 98 -14.11 -7.66 1.69
N GLN A 99 -13.68 -8.92 1.83
CA GLN A 99 -12.47 -9.37 1.11
C GLN A 99 -12.64 -9.37 -0.42
N ALA A 100 -13.80 -9.84 -0.89
CA ALA A 100 -14.18 -9.80 -2.30
C ALA A 100 -15.46 -8.98 -2.43
N PHE A 101 -15.48 -8.05 -3.38
CA PHE A 101 -16.57 -7.14 -3.63
C PHE A 101 -17.82 -7.89 -4.06
N LYS A 102 -18.91 -7.64 -3.34
CA LYS A 102 -20.25 -8.15 -3.61
C LYS A 102 -21.27 -7.07 -3.30
N ASP A 103 -21.70 -6.36 -4.32
CA ASP A 103 -22.80 -5.41 -4.22
C ASP A 103 -24.13 -6.09 -4.55
N ARG A 104 -25.22 -5.31 -4.50
CA ARG A 104 -26.57 -5.75 -4.92
C ARG A 104 -26.63 -6.22 -6.38
N ARG A 105 -25.67 -5.82 -7.23
CA ARG A 105 -25.60 -6.21 -8.65
C ARG A 105 -24.85 -7.51 -8.86
N TYR A 106 -24.28 -8.13 -7.82
CA TYR A 106 -23.61 -9.42 -7.92
C TYR A 106 -24.52 -10.50 -8.54
N PRO A 107 -24.01 -11.35 -9.48
CA PRO A 107 -22.64 -11.46 -9.97
C PRO A 107 -22.31 -10.53 -11.15
N GLY A 108 -23.18 -9.58 -11.47
CA GLY A 108 -23.01 -8.63 -12.57
C GLY A 108 -21.73 -7.77 -12.46
N THR A 109 -21.19 -7.56 -11.26
CA THR A 109 -19.93 -6.83 -11.04
C THR A 109 -18.67 -7.69 -11.19
N LEU A 110 -18.81 -8.95 -11.61
CA LEU A 110 -17.70 -9.82 -11.98
C LEU A 110 -17.35 -9.73 -13.48
N TRP A 111 -16.09 -9.98 -13.79
CA TRP A 111 -15.61 -10.19 -15.16
C TRP A 111 -15.98 -11.60 -15.65
N GLN A 112 -17.11 -11.73 -16.35
CA GLN A 112 -17.68 -13.05 -16.70
C GLN A 112 -16.88 -13.80 -17.79
N ASN A 113 -16.30 -13.08 -18.75
CA ASN A 113 -15.66 -13.67 -19.94
C ASN A 113 -14.16 -13.31 -20.02
N GLY A 114 -13.52 -13.21 -18.85
CA GLY A 114 -12.18 -12.64 -18.73
C GLY A 114 -12.18 -11.11 -18.72
N VAL A 115 -11.00 -10.55 -18.53
CA VAL A 115 -10.77 -9.12 -18.39
C VAL A 115 -10.20 -8.58 -19.70
N ASN A 116 -10.94 -7.71 -20.38
CA ASN A 116 -10.39 -6.98 -21.50
C ASN A 116 -9.61 -5.76 -21.00
N TYR A 117 -8.51 -5.43 -21.66
CA TYR A 117 -7.75 -4.23 -21.37
C TYR A 117 -7.17 -3.62 -22.64
N TYR A 118 -6.70 -2.38 -22.56
CA TYR A 118 -5.85 -1.78 -23.58
C TYR A 118 -4.91 -0.77 -22.93
N PHE A 119 -3.80 -0.50 -23.60
CA PHE A 119 -2.88 0.55 -23.18
C PHE A 119 -3.22 1.86 -23.85
N ASP A 120 -3.26 2.91 -23.05
CA ASP A 120 -3.42 4.26 -23.56
C ASP A 120 -2.14 4.78 -24.26
N TYR A 121 -2.26 5.90 -24.95
CA TYR A 121 -1.16 6.49 -25.73
C TYR A 121 0.07 6.84 -24.88
N ASN A 122 -0.13 7.19 -23.61
CA ASN A 122 0.95 7.56 -22.68
C ASN A 122 1.58 6.36 -21.94
N ALA A 123 1.09 5.13 -22.15
CA ALA A 123 1.62 3.95 -21.50
C ALA A 123 3.01 3.59 -22.06
N ASN A 124 4.06 3.87 -21.28
CA ASN A 124 5.43 3.58 -21.65
C ASN A 124 5.76 2.07 -21.65
N GLU A 125 6.91 1.69 -22.22
CA GLU A 125 7.32 0.29 -22.36
C GLU A 125 7.42 -0.45 -21.02
N LYS A 126 7.88 0.26 -19.98
CA LYS A 126 8.04 -0.32 -18.65
C LYS A 126 6.68 -0.66 -18.03
N LEU A 127 5.73 0.27 -18.04
CA LEU A 127 4.33 0.06 -17.64
C LEU A 127 3.74 -1.13 -18.39
N ARG A 128 3.86 -1.15 -19.72
CA ARG A 128 3.34 -2.24 -20.56
C ARG A 128 3.92 -3.59 -20.15
N SER A 129 5.23 -3.65 -19.90
CA SER A 129 5.93 -4.85 -19.47
C SER A 129 5.42 -5.36 -18.12
N VAL A 130 5.31 -4.48 -17.11
CA VAL A 130 4.94 -4.89 -15.75
C VAL A 130 3.47 -5.28 -15.67
N PHE A 131 2.59 -4.57 -16.39
CA PHE A 131 1.18 -4.93 -16.49
C PHE A 131 1.00 -6.31 -17.12
N LYS A 132 1.66 -6.58 -18.26
CA LYS A 132 1.59 -7.90 -18.91
C LYS A 132 2.11 -9.01 -18.01
N LYS A 133 3.18 -8.77 -17.25
CA LYS A 133 3.70 -9.73 -16.26
C LYS A 133 2.74 -9.97 -15.09
N GLY A 134 2.11 -8.93 -14.56
CA GLY A 134 1.12 -9.05 -13.49
C GLY A 134 -0.15 -9.77 -13.94
N ALA A 135 -0.66 -9.43 -15.13
CA ALA A 135 -1.76 -10.14 -15.76
C ALA A 135 -1.40 -11.62 -15.97
N ASN A 136 -0.20 -11.91 -16.47
CA ASN A 136 0.27 -13.28 -16.64
C ASN A 136 0.34 -14.04 -15.30
N ALA A 137 0.77 -13.40 -14.21
CA ALA A 137 0.79 -14.01 -12.88
C ALA A 137 -0.62 -14.46 -12.43
N TRP A 138 -1.66 -13.68 -12.72
CA TRP A 138 -3.04 -14.10 -12.50
C TRP A 138 -3.43 -15.27 -13.41
N GLN A 139 -3.13 -15.21 -14.71
CA GLN A 139 -3.49 -16.27 -15.67
C GLN A 139 -2.81 -17.62 -15.37
N THR A 140 -1.56 -17.61 -14.90
CA THR A 140 -0.83 -18.86 -14.63
C THR A 140 -1.26 -19.54 -13.33
N ASN A 141 -1.87 -18.79 -12.41
CA ASN A 141 -2.21 -19.27 -11.07
C ASN A 141 -3.73 -19.36 -10.82
N THR A 142 -4.56 -18.92 -11.78
CA THR A 142 -6.02 -18.92 -11.67
C THR A 142 -6.66 -19.23 -13.02
N CYS A 143 -8.00 -19.31 -13.07
CA CYS A 143 -8.75 -19.44 -14.33
C CYS A 143 -9.06 -18.09 -15.01
N ILE A 144 -8.55 -16.98 -14.49
CA ILE A 144 -8.83 -15.63 -15.00
C ILE A 144 -7.97 -15.37 -16.22
N ASN A 145 -8.59 -14.95 -17.32
CA ASN A 145 -7.91 -14.61 -18.56
C ASN A 145 -7.91 -13.10 -18.80
N PHE A 146 -6.83 -12.57 -19.36
CA PHE A 146 -6.67 -11.17 -19.75
C PHE A 146 -6.46 -11.08 -21.26
N LYS A 147 -7.23 -10.21 -21.92
CA LYS A 147 -7.17 -10.02 -23.37
C LYS A 147 -6.96 -8.54 -23.70
N GLU A 148 -5.97 -8.24 -24.53
CA GLU A 148 -5.78 -6.89 -25.06
C GLU A 148 -6.84 -6.66 -26.17
N ASP A 149 -7.83 -5.82 -25.91
CA ASP A 149 -8.95 -5.53 -26.80
C ASP A 149 -9.50 -4.11 -26.56
N SER A 150 -9.07 -3.16 -27.39
CA SER A 150 -9.50 -1.76 -27.29
C SER A 150 -10.95 -1.54 -27.74
N GLN A 151 -11.57 -2.50 -28.43
CA GLN A 151 -12.94 -2.38 -28.95
C GLN A 151 -13.98 -3.01 -28.03
N ALA A 152 -13.56 -3.82 -27.04
CA ALA A 152 -14.46 -4.40 -26.05
C ALA A 152 -15.29 -3.32 -25.31
N THR A 153 -16.56 -3.62 -25.04
CA THR A 153 -17.44 -2.71 -24.29
C THR A 153 -16.92 -2.49 -22.87
N ASP A 154 -16.70 -3.59 -22.15
CA ASP A 154 -16.14 -3.59 -20.80
C ASP A 154 -14.64 -3.84 -20.89
N LYS A 155 -13.84 -2.87 -20.45
CA LYS A 155 -12.37 -2.95 -20.54
C LYS A 155 -11.67 -2.04 -19.54
N ILE A 156 -10.45 -2.43 -19.18
CA ILE A 156 -9.53 -1.60 -18.39
C ILE A 156 -8.66 -0.77 -19.35
N ARG A 157 -8.68 0.56 -19.19
CA ARG A 157 -7.68 1.45 -19.79
C ARG A 157 -6.48 1.52 -18.84
N VAL A 158 -5.35 1.01 -19.29
CA VAL A 158 -4.10 1.06 -18.53
C VAL A 158 -3.28 2.25 -19.04
N PHE A 159 -2.97 3.19 -18.17
CA PHE A 159 -2.37 4.46 -18.56
C PHE A 159 -1.37 4.94 -17.51
N TYR A 160 -0.44 5.80 -17.95
CA TYR A 160 0.62 6.33 -17.10
C TYR A 160 0.16 7.65 -16.47
N GLU A 161 -0.33 7.60 -15.25
CA GLU A 161 -0.84 8.75 -14.49
C GLU A 161 -0.23 8.79 -13.09
N LYS A 162 -0.43 9.87 -12.34
CA LYS A 162 0.03 9.96 -10.95
C LYS A 162 -0.50 8.80 -10.09
N GLY A 163 0.41 8.17 -9.36
CA GLY A 163 0.12 7.08 -8.44
C GLY A 163 -0.17 5.70 -9.07
N CYS A 164 -0.31 4.70 -8.21
CA CYS A 164 -0.72 3.33 -8.50
C CYS A 164 -2.11 3.14 -7.88
N TRP A 165 -3.13 2.94 -8.69
CA TRP A 165 -4.50 2.80 -8.19
C TRP A 165 -5.43 2.17 -9.22
N SER A 166 -6.55 1.66 -8.73
CA SER A 166 -7.54 0.94 -9.54
C SER A 166 -8.95 1.06 -8.94
N LEU A 167 -9.95 0.82 -9.78
CA LEU A 167 -11.33 0.65 -9.31
C LEU A 167 -11.55 -0.78 -8.84
N VAL A 168 -12.48 -0.98 -7.90
CA VAL A 168 -12.82 -2.32 -7.41
C VAL A 168 -13.91 -2.99 -8.23
N GLY A 169 -13.57 -4.12 -8.86
CA GLY A 169 -14.47 -4.97 -9.64
C GLY A 169 -14.79 -4.43 -11.05
N ARG A 170 -15.65 -5.16 -11.79
CA ARG A 170 -16.13 -4.74 -13.12
C ARG A 170 -17.21 -3.67 -12.96
N ARG A 171 -16.95 -2.46 -13.46
CA ARG A 171 -17.89 -1.33 -13.37
C ARG A 171 -18.91 -1.28 -14.52
N GLY A 172 -18.52 -1.82 -15.67
CA GLY A 172 -19.23 -1.66 -16.93
C GLY A 172 -18.68 -0.50 -17.74
N GLY A 173 -18.53 -0.70 -19.05
CA GLY A 173 -17.83 0.23 -19.92
C GLY A 173 -16.31 0.24 -19.68
N LYS A 174 -15.68 1.34 -20.07
CA LYS A 174 -14.26 1.60 -19.83
C LYS A 174 -14.06 2.02 -18.37
N GLN A 175 -13.13 1.36 -17.67
CA GLN A 175 -12.63 1.78 -16.35
C GLN A 175 -11.11 1.98 -16.39
N ASP A 176 -10.60 2.91 -15.60
CA ASP A 176 -9.20 3.32 -15.65
C ASP A 176 -8.38 2.58 -14.56
N LEU A 177 -7.10 2.29 -14.85
CA LEU A 177 -6.11 1.74 -13.92
C LEU A 177 -4.78 2.46 -14.14
N SER A 178 -4.29 3.13 -13.11
CA SER A 178 -3.04 3.88 -13.17
C SER A 178 -1.85 3.05 -12.72
N LEU A 179 -0.79 3.09 -13.51
CA LEU A 179 0.54 2.63 -13.11
C LEU A 179 1.56 3.73 -13.46
N GLY A 180 1.68 4.69 -12.56
CA GLY A 180 2.52 5.88 -12.70
C GLY A 180 4.02 5.67 -12.54
N LYS A 181 4.69 6.78 -12.21
CA LYS A 181 6.08 6.79 -11.77
C LYS A 181 6.23 5.87 -10.55
N GLU A 182 7.23 5.00 -10.60
CA GLU A 182 7.57 4.04 -9.53
C GLU A 182 6.52 2.95 -9.21
N CYS A 183 5.43 2.88 -9.98
CA CYS A 183 4.52 1.73 -10.01
C CYS A 183 5.04 0.56 -10.85
N ASP A 184 6.36 0.49 -11.06
CA ASP A 184 6.99 -0.34 -12.08
C ASP A 184 7.46 -1.72 -11.58
N ALA A 185 6.90 -2.14 -10.45
CA ALA A 185 7.03 -3.50 -9.93
C ALA A 185 5.89 -4.39 -10.44
N VAL A 186 6.22 -5.65 -10.77
CA VAL A 186 5.21 -6.66 -11.15
C VAL A 186 4.22 -6.91 -10.01
N ALA A 187 4.68 -6.85 -8.75
CA ALA A 187 3.83 -6.99 -7.58
C ALA A 187 2.76 -5.88 -7.53
N THR A 188 3.15 -4.62 -7.74
CA THR A 188 2.24 -3.48 -7.81
C THR A 188 1.20 -3.67 -8.93
N ALA A 189 1.63 -3.99 -10.16
CA ALA A 189 0.68 -4.25 -11.23
C ALA A 189 -0.28 -5.43 -10.93
N THR A 190 0.20 -6.46 -10.24
CA THR A 190 -0.62 -7.62 -9.82
C THR A 190 -1.64 -7.21 -8.75
N HIS A 191 -1.24 -6.30 -7.84
CA HIS A 191 -2.07 -5.73 -6.79
C HIS A 191 -3.24 -4.92 -7.39
N GLU A 192 -2.94 -3.97 -8.27
CA GLU A 192 -3.96 -3.14 -8.94
C GLU A 192 -4.94 -3.95 -9.80
N LEU A 193 -4.44 -5.02 -10.42
CA LEU A 193 -5.28 -6.00 -11.10
C LEU A 193 -6.18 -6.76 -10.11
N GLY A 194 -5.72 -7.04 -8.90
CA GLY A 194 -6.52 -7.60 -7.81
C GLY A 194 -7.72 -6.71 -7.47
N HIS A 195 -7.51 -5.40 -7.34
CA HIS A 195 -8.61 -4.45 -7.19
C HIS A 195 -9.57 -4.51 -8.36
N ALA A 196 -9.07 -4.44 -9.60
CA ALA A 196 -9.92 -4.52 -10.79
C ALA A 196 -10.75 -5.82 -10.85
N LEU A 197 -10.23 -6.91 -10.31
CA LEU A 197 -10.94 -8.20 -10.18
C LEU A 197 -11.97 -8.23 -9.04
N GLY A 198 -11.93 -7.26 -8.14
CA GLY A 198 -12.91 -7.09 -7.06
C GLY A 198 -12.36 -7.36 -5.66
N PHE A 199 -11.05 -7.40 -5.45
CA PHE A 199 -10.49 -7.58 -4.11
C PHE A 199 -10.26 -6.23 -3.43
N TYR A 200 -10.68 -6.15 -2.16
CA TYR A 200 -10.18 -5.12 -1.26
C TYR A 200 -8.94 -5.63 -0.53
N HIS A 201 -8.29 -4.72 0.17
CA HIS A 201 -7.20 -5.00 1.07
C HIS A 201 -7.50 -6.12 2.09
N THR A 202 -6.54 -7.03 2.28
CA THR A 202 -6.71 -8.16 3.22
C THR A 202 -6.78 -7.68 4.67
N MET A 203 -6.08 -6.60 5.03
CA MET A 203 -6.24 -6.00 6.36
C MET A 203 -7.62 -5.36 6.57
N ALA A 204 -8.43 -5.14 5.53
CA ALA A 204 -9.80 -4.64 5.68
C ALA A 204 -10.82 -5.76 6.02
N ARG A 205 -10.37 -7.01 6.16
CA ARG A 205 -11.27 -8.13 6.48
C ARG A 205 -11.99 -7.93 7.82
N HIS A 206 -13.25 -8.36 7.85
CA HIS A 206 -14.09 -8.33 9.06
C HIS A 206 -13.47 -9.01 10.29
N ASP A 207 -12.64 -10.03 10.07
CA ASP A 207 -12.01 -10.86 11.10
C ASP A 207 -10.54 -10.51 11.36
N ARG A 208 -10.02 -9.40 10.81
CA ARG A 208 -8.60 -9.04 10.92
C ARG A 208 -8.10 -8.99 12.37
N ASP A 209 -8.94 -8.55 13.31
CA ASP A 209 -8.53 -8.32 14.70
C ASP A 209 -8.24 -9.63 15.45
N LYS A 210 -8.55 -10.79 14.83
CA LYS A 210 -8.13 -12.11 15.30
C LYS A 210 -6.69 -12.46 14.90
N TYR A 211 -6.12 -11.75 13.94
CA TYR A 211 -4.83 -12.06 13.30
C TYR A 211 -3.81 -10.93 13.44
N ILE A 212 -4.26 -9.68 13.48
CA ILE A 212 -3.42 -8.48 13.58
C ILE A 212 -3.94 -7.54 14.65
N THR A 213 -3.04 -6.76 15.24
CA THR A 213 -3.36 -5.65 16.14
C THR A 213 -2.89 -4.37 15.50
N ILE A 214 -3.80 -3.43 15.30
CA ILE A 214 -3.48 -2.11 14.76
C ILE A 214 -3.09 -1.21 15.94
N ASN A 215 -1.81 -0.82 15.98
CA ASN A 215 -1.37 0.19 16.94
C ASN A 215 -1.62 1.58 16.36
N ILE A 216 -2.73 2.18 16.75
CA ILE A 216 -3.17 3.50 16.27
C ILE A 216 -2.16 4.62 16.53
N HIS A 217 -1.27 4.48 17.51
CA HIS A 217 -0.24 5.46 17.81
C HIS A 217 0.90 5.49 16.77
N ASN A 218 0.98 4.47 15.91
CA ASN A 218 1.99 4.35 14.86
C ASN A 218 1.43 4.68 13.47
N ILE A 219 0.17 5.11 13.38
CA ILE A 219 -0.49 5.49 12.13
C ILE A 219 -0.21 6.98 11.90
N GLN A 220 0.12 7.38 10.66
CA GLN A 220 0.32 8.80 10.38
C GLN A 220 -1.03 9.52 10.45
N GLN A 221 -1.02 10.78 10.84
CA GLN A 221 -2.25 11.49 11.21
C GLN A 221 -3.26 11.65 10.04
N HIS A 222 -2.79 11.54 8.80
CA HIS A 222 -3.62 11.58 7.59
C HIS A 222 -4.02 10.18 7.08
N ASP A 223 -3.50 9.09 7.63
CA ASP A 223 -3.85 7.73 7.19
C ASP A 223 -5.15 7.27 7.88
N VAL A 224 -6.18 6.96 7.09
CA VAL A 224 -7.46 6.48 7.61
C VAL A 224 -7.47 4.95 7.65
N VAL A 225 -7.35 4.37 8.84
CA VAL A 225 -7.51 2.92 9.06
C VAL A 225 -8.90 2.63 9.62
N ILE A 226 -9.77 2.04 8.79
CA ILE A 226 -11.11 1.55 9.15
C ILE A 226 -11.03 0.12 9.62
#